data_AF-A0A1J4MNJ0-F1
#
_entry.id   AF-A0A1J4MNJ0-F1
#
_cell.length_a   1.000
_cell.length_b   1.000
_cell.length_c   1.000
_cell.angle_alpha   90.00
_cell.angle_beta   90.00
_cell.angle_gamma   90.00
#
_symmetry.space_group_name_H-M   'P 1'
#
loop_
_entity.id
_entity.type
_entity.pdbx_description
1 polymer ?
#
loop_
_entity_poly.entity_id
_entity_poly.type
_entity_poly.pdbx_seq_one_letter_code
_entity_poly.pdbx_strand_id
1 'polypeptide(L)'
;MNAKTRCKETVNDCVNKMMENMNRIIEQSQISTLEGTAYDSYLSSFSMKIQIHKIIQCCQKIQQVAAEITLNDLLNDPKHKFNQVQLYKQNYLTKLSEIDNFQI
;
A
#
# COMPACT_ATOMS: atom_id res chain seq x y z
N MET A 1 9.43 -8.18 -15.09
CA MET A 1 7.99 -7.87 -15.07
C MET A 1 7.82 -6.36 -14.84
N ASN A 2 7.03 -5.66 -15.65
CA ASN A 2 6.84 -4.19 -15.50
C ASN A 2 6.05 -3.90 -14.20
N ALA A 3 6.46 -2.89 -13.43
CA ALA A 3 5.79 -2.46 -12.19
C ALA A 3 4.29 -2.16 -12.40
N LYS A 4 3.91 -1.63 -13.57
CA LYS A 4 2.50 -1.39 -13.93
C LYS A 4 1.72 -2.69 -14.12
N THR A 5 2.32 -3.70 -14.73
CA THR A 5 1.70 -5.04 -14.88
C THR A 5 1.52 -5.71 -13.53
N ARG A 6 2.55 -5.68 -12.66
CA ARG A 6 2.47 -6.21 -11.30
C ARG A 6 1.36 -5.56 -10.48
N CYS A 7 1.19 -4.25 -10.61
CA CYS A 7 0.12 -3.53 -9.94
C CYS A 7 -1.26 -4.00 -10.40
N LYS A 8 -1.49 -4.06 -11.71
CA LYS A 8 -2.77 -4.50 -12.26
C LYS A 8 -3.15 -5.90 -11.77
N GLU A 9 -2.20 -6.84 -11.79
CA GLU A 9 -2.39 -8.20 -11.30
C GLU A 9 -2.67 -8.22 -9.79
N THR A 10 -1.90 -7.46 -9.00
CA THR A 10 -2.08 -7.39 -7.54
C THR A 10 -3.43 -6.79 -7.17
N VAL A 11 -3.85 -5.72 -7.86
CA VAL A 11 -5.15 -5.10 -7.65
C VAL A 11 -6.27 -6.08 -7.98
N ASN A 12 -6.20 -6.76 -9.13
CA ASN A 12 -7.24 -7.74 -9.51
C ASN A 12 -7.33 -8.90 -8.50
N ASP A 13 -6.19 -9.47 -8.09
CA ASP A 13 -6.16 -10.53 -7.06
C ASP A 13 -6.76 -10.05 -5.73
N CYS A 14 -6.39 -8.84 -5.29
CA CYS A 14 -6.90 -8.27 -4.04
C CYS A 14 -8.41 -7.96 -4.12
N VAL A 15 -8.90 -7.40 -5.22
CA VAL A 15 -10.33 -7.10 -5.41
C VAL A 15 -11.16 -8.38 -5.38
N ASN A 16 -10.71 -9.43 -6.07
CA ASN A 16 -11.39 -10.74 -6.05
C ASN A 16 -11.44 -11.31 -4.63
N LYS A 17 -10.31 -11.32 -3.91
CA LYS A 17 -10.25 -11.77 -2.51
C LYS A 17 -11.12 -10.92 -1.58
N MET A 18 -11.18 -9.62 -1.78
CA MET A 18 -12.05 -8.73 -1.00
C MET A 18 -13.51 -9.10 -1.21
N MET A 19 -13.92 -9.34 -2.46
CA MET A 19 -15.28 -9.74 -2.80
C MET A 19 -15.66 -11.09 -2.18
N GLU A 20 -14.78 -12.09 -2.26
CA GLU A 20 -14.99 -13.40 -1.62
C GLU A 20 -15.13 -13.28 -0.09
N ASN A 21 -14.28 -12.48 0.56
CA ASN A 21 -14.34 -12.27 2.00
C ASN A 21 -15.60 -11.48 2.40
N MET A 22 -16.03 -10.50 1.60
CA MET A 22 -17.29 -9.78 1.81
C MET A 22 -18.51 -10.70 1.69
N ASN A 23 -18.55 -11.55 0.67
CA ASN A 23 -19.63 -12.53 0.50
C ASN A 23 -19.73 -13.46 1.71
N ARG A 24 -18.59 -13.96 2.21
CA ARG A 24 -18.56 -14.76 3.45
C ARG A 24 -19.07 -14.02 4.68
N ILE A 25 -18.80 -12.72 4.81
CA ILE A 25 -19.34 -11.91 5.90
C ILE A 25 -20.87 -11.81 5.79
N ILE A 26 -21.39 -11.61 4.58
CA ILE A 26 -22.84 -11.55 4.32
C ILE A 26 -23.51 -12.89 4.63
N GLU A 27 -22.93 -14.01 4.20
CA GLU A 27 -23.44 -15.35 4.53
C GLU A 27 -23.48 -15.58 6.05
N GLN A 28 -22.41 -15.19 6.75
CA GLN A 28 -22.31 -15.37 8.20
C GLN A 28 -23.27 -14.47 8.99
N SER A 29 -23.61 -13.29 8.46
CA SER A 29 -24.53 -12.38 9.13
C SER A 29 -25.96 -12.88 9.04
N GLN A 30 -26.33 -13.53 7.93
CA GLN A 30 -27.62 -14.20 7.76
C GLN A 30 -27.76 -15.43 8.68
N ILE A 31 -26.70 -16.19 8.90
CA ILE A 31 -26.71 -17.33 9.83
C ILE A 31 -26.92 -16.86 11.28
N SER A 32 -26.34 -15.74 11.68
CA SER A 32 -26.48 -15.21 13.04
C SER A 32 -27.91 -14.77 13.41
N THR A 33 -28.77 -14.57 12.41
CA THR A 33 -30.19 -14.21 12.60
C THR A 33 -31.14 -15.41 12.65
N LEU A 34 -30.68 -16.61 12.34
CA LEU A 34 -31.41 -17.86 12.51
C LEU A 34 -31.06 -18.46 13.87
N GLU A 35 -32.02 -19.14 14.53
CA GLU A 35 -31.93 -19.68 15.90
C GLU A 35 -30.56 -20.35 16.20
N GLY A 36 -29.63 -19.58 16.76
CA GLY A 36 -28.28 -20.00 17.10
C GLY A 36 -28.02 -19.79 18.58
N THR A 37 -27.16 -20.62 19.18
CA THR A 37 -26.74 -20.42 20.57
C THR A 37 -25.82 -19.21 20.68
N ALA A 38 -25.66 -18.65 21.88
CA ALA A 38 -24.70 -17.57 22.13
C ALA A 38 -23.26 -17.95 21.70
N TYR A 39 -22.93 -19.24 21.76
CA TYR A 39 -21.64 -19.78 21.29
C TYR A 39 -21.53 -19.72 19.76
N ASP A 40 -22.59 -20.04 19.03
CA ASP A 40 -22.62 -19.94 17.57
C ASP A 40 -22.49 -18.49 17.10
N SER A 41 -23.14 -17.56 17.79
CA SER A 41 -23.00 -16.12 17.53
C SER A 41 -21.56 -15.63 17.76
N TYR A 42 -20.91 -16.11 18.83
CA TYR A 42 -19.52 -15.78 19.11
C TYR A 42 -18.57 -16.28 18.02
N LEU A 43 -18.70 -17.54 17.60
CA LEU A 43 -17.89 -18.13 16.53
C LEU A 43 -18.10 -17.39 15.20
N SER A 44 -19.35 -17.06 14.88
CA SER A 44 -19.70 -16.28 13.68
C SER A 44 -19.03 -14.90 13.71
N SER A 45 -19.13 -14.17 14.83
CA SER A 45 -18.48 -12.87 15.02
C SER A 45 -16.95 -12.94 14.89
N PHE A 46 -16.34 -13.97 15.47
CA PHE A 46 -14.89 -14.19 15.36
C PHE A 46 -14.48 -14.47 13.91
N SER A 47 -15.23 -15.32 13.20
CA SER A 47 -14.98 -15.58 11.78
C SER A 47 -15.13 -14.32 10.92
N MET A 48 -16.16 -13.50 11.14
CA MET A 48 -16.33 -12.24 10.42
C MET A 48 -15.13 -11.31 10.63
N LYS A 49 -14.63 -11.19 11.87
CA LYS A 49 -13.42 -10.40 12.16
C LYS A 49 -12.21 -10.88 11.37
N ILE A 50 -12.05 -12.20 11.20
CA ILE A 50 -10.98 -12.76 10.36
C ILE A 50 -11.16 -12.32 8.90
N GLN A 51 -12.37 -12.38 8.33
CA GLN A 51 -12.60 -11.96 6.94
C GLN A 51 -12.35 -10.45 6.76
N ILE A 52 -12.78 -9.62 7.72
CA ILE A 52 -12.50 -8.18 7.74
C ILE A 52 -10.99 -7.92 7.77
N HIS A 53 -10.23 -8.66 8.58
CA HIS A 53 -8.78 -8.51 8.63
C HIS A 53 -8.13 -8.84 7.27
N LYS A 54 -8.59 -9.88 6.58
CA LYS A 54 -8.11 -10.22 5.22
C LYS A 54 -8.42 -9.13 4.19
N ILE A 55 -9.59 -8.49 4.29
CA ILE A 55 -9.96 -7.33 3.46
C ILE A 55 -8.97 -6.17 3.71
N ILE A 56 -8.68 -5.86 4.98
CA ILE A 56 -7.73 -4.80 5.34
C ILE A 56 -6.34 -5.08 4.75
N GLN A 57 -5.86 -6.32 4.84
CA GLN A 57 -4.57 -6.72 4.27
C GLN A 57 -4.54 -6.52 2.74
N CYS A 58 -5.64 -6.79 2.03
CA CYS A 58 -5.74 -6.53 0.59
C CYS A 58 -5.63 -5.03 0.28
N CYS A 59 -6.33 -4.18 1.04
CA CYS A 59 -6.24 -2.72 0.88
C CYS A 59 -4.81 -2.20 1.12
N GLN A 60 -4.14 -2.67 2.16
CA GLN A 60 -2.75 -2.29 2.46
C GLN A 60 -1.79 -2.71 1.34
N LYS A 61 -1.98 -3.91 0.78
CA LYS A 61 -1.17 -4.39 -0.34
C LYS A 61 -1.37 -3.56 -1.60
N ILE A 62 -2.60 -3.16 -1.91
CA ILE A 62 -2.89 -2.24 -3.03
C ILE A 62 -2.19 -0.90 -2.82
N GLN A 63 -2.29 -0.31 -1.62
CA GLN A 63 -1.65 0.96 -1.29
C GLN A 63 -0.12 0.88 -1.46
N GLN A 64 0.49 -0.21 -1.02
CA GLN A 64 1.93 -0.44 -1.18
C GLN A 64 2.35 -0.42 -2.65
N VAL A 65 1.65 -1.17 -3.51
CA VAL A 65 2.02 -1.24 -4.93
C VAL A 65 1.72 0.07 -5.67
N ALA A 66 0.68 0.80 -5.26
CA ALA A 66 0.43 2.15 -5.76
C ALA A 66 1.60 3.10 -5.41
N ALA A 67 2.07 3.07 -4.16
CA ALA A 67 3.22 3.88 -3.73
C ALA A 67 4.50 3.52 -4.50
N GLU A 68 4.73 2.24 -4.78
CA GLU A 68 5.88 1.79 -5.59
C GLU A 68 5.83 2.34 -7.02
N ILE A 69 4.64 2.37 -7.66
CA ILE A 69 4.48 2.98 -8.98
C ILE A 69 4.75 4.48 -8.91
N THR A 70 4.13 5.17 -7.96
CA THR A 70 4.34 6.62 -7.79
C THR A 70 5.81 6.95 -7.60
N LEU A 71 6.52 6.19 -6.76
CA LEU A 71 7.95 6.34 -6.57
C LEU A 71 8.73 6.10 -7.87
N ASN A 72 8.40 5.04 -8.61
CA ASN A 72 9.07 4.74 -9.86
C ASN A 72 8.82 5.81 -10.94
N ASP A 73 7.60 6.37 -11.00
CA ASP A 73 7.28 7.47 -11.90
C ASP A 73 8.05 8.75 -11.50
N LEU A 74 8.14 9.06 -10.20
CA LEU A 74 8.95 10.18 -9.69
C LEU A 74 10.44 10.02 -9.98
N LEU A 75 11.00 8.82 -9.78
CA LEU A 75 12.41 8.54 -10.08
C LEU A 75 12.73 8.63 -11.57
N ASN A 76 11.74 8.42 -12.44
CA ASN A 76 11.91 8.50 -13.89
C ASN A 76 11.51 9.87 -14.48
N ASP A 77 10.93 10.77 -13.68
CA ASP A 77 10.58 12.13 -14.11
C ASP A 77 11.87 12.96 -14.37
N PRO A 78 12.10 13.43 -15.60
CA PRO A 78 13.24 14.27 -15.94
C PRO A 78 13.33 15.55 -15.10
N LYS A 79 12.19 16.12 -14.69
CA LYS A 79 12.15 17.31 -13.83
C LYS A 79 12.60 17.00 -12.42
N HIS A 80 12.22 15.83 -11.90
CA HIS A 80 12.64 15.38 -10.58
C HIS A 80 14.15 15.09 -10.55
N LYS A 81 14.68 14.42 -11.59
CA LYS A 81 16.13 14.21 -11.75
C LYS A 81 16.89 15.53 -11.85
N PHE A 82 16.39 16.49 -12.62
CA PHE A 82 17.01 17.81 -12.74
C PHE A 82 17.08 18.54 -11.39
N ASN A 83 15.98 18.55 -10.62
CA ASN A 83 15.95 19.18 -9.30
C ASN A 83 16.92 18.52 -8.31
N GLN A 84 17.05 17.19 -8.33
CA GLN A 84 18.05 16.50 -7.52
C GLN A 84 19.48 16.89 -7.92
N VAL A 85 19.79 16.98 -9.21
CA VAL A 85 21.11 17.42 -9.69
C VAL A 85 21.41 18.86 -9.26
N GLN A 86 20.42 19.76 -9.29
CA GLN A 86 20.61 21.13 -8.78
C GLN A 86 20.90 21.14 -7.27
N LEU A 87 20.18 20.34 -6.48
CA LEU A 87 20.43 20.21 -5.04
C LEU A 87 21.83 19.67 -4.74
N TYR A 88 22.28 18.64 -5.48
CA TYR A 88 23.64 18.11 -5.35
C TYR A 88 24.70 19.15 -5.73
N LYS A 89 24.50 19.87 -6.84
CA LYS A 89 25.39 20.95 -7.27
C LYS A 89 25.49 22.04 -6.20
N GLN A 90 24.36 22.44 -5.62
CA GLN A 90 24.33 23.48 -4.61
C GLN A 90 25.04 23.04 -3.32
N ASN A 91 24.78 21.82 -2.83
CA ASN A 91 25.50 21.25 -1.69
C ASN A 91 27.01 21.15 -1.94
N TYR A 92 27.43 20.77 -3.15
CA TYR A 92 28.84 20.69 -3.51
C TYR A 92 29.51 22.07 -3.51
N LEU A 93 28.85 23.07 -4.10
CA LEU A 93 29.35 24.45 -4.11
C LEU A 93 29.40 25.06 -2.71
N THR A 94 28.41 24.80 -1.86
CA THR A 94 28.43 25.26 -0.46
C THR A 94 29.61 24.64 0.30
N LYS A 95 29.83 23.33 0.18
CA LYS A 95 30.97 22.67 0.81
C LYS A 95 32.32 23.15 0.29
N LEU A 96 32.45 23.45 -1.01
CA LEU A 96 33.65 24.06 -1.56
C LEU A 96 33.90 25.45 -0.96
N SER A 97 32.86 26.28 -0.83
CA SER A 97 33.01 27.61 -0.22
C SER A 97 33.39 27.57 1.26
N GLU A 98 33.01 26.50 1.98
CA GLU A 98 33.46 26.27 3.35
C GLU A 98 34.95 25.90 3.42
N ILE A 99 35.49 25.24 2.38
CA ILE A 99 36.91 24.91 2.27
C ILE A 99 37.75 26.14 1.88
N ASP A 100 37.25 26.97 0.95
CA ASP A 100 37.95 28.18 0.50
C ASP A 100 38.01 29.28 1.58
N ASN A 101 37.06 29.30 2.52
CA ASN A 101 37.08 30.20 3.69
C ASN A 101 38.09 29.81 4.78
N PHE A 102 38.87 28.74 4.59
CA PHE A 102 39.95 28.29 5.48
C PHE A 102 41.35 28.70 5.01
N GLN A 103 41.47 29.73 4.16
CA GLN A 103 42.78 30.32 3.81
C GLN A 103 43.25 31.27 4.94
N ILE A 104 44.18 30.77 5.75
CA ILE A 104 45.06 31.54 6.67
C ILE A 104 46.25 32.07 5.86
#